data_AF-A0AAW1U952-F1
#
_entry.id   AF-A0AAW1U952-F1
#
_cell.length_a   1.000
_cell.length_b   1.000
_cell.length_c   1.000
_cell.angle_alpha   90.00
_cell.angle_beta   90.00
_cell.angle_gamma   90.00
#
_symmetry.space_group_name_H-M   'P 1'
#
loop_
_entity.id
_entity.type
_entity.pdbx_description
1 polymer ?
#
loop_
_entity_poly.entity_id
_entity_poly.type
_entity_poly.pdbx_seq_one_letter_code
_entity_poly.pdbx_strand_id
1 'polypeptide(L)'
;MYKNKKDSVLVHLRIQAEEAVDGKIIQKIKTIRPDGRENKYLFPVEFQELNLHEELVTINKIKKICKSIKKCGEFRNISVELPREIANLYLDSDLDPVFKDYYLEEVVEKINKIPETPSLDIPEIIRKIVETLSSNRPQLSFYDITKNFILDNYNGRNDNAELWLENFENECIRFEIAEEKMFEILRLFLDGNAKDWYTSARIKYGLETPWVIFKDSFRKTFSEKGWSSAR
;
A
#
# COMPACT_ATOMS: atom_id res chain seq x y z
N MET A 1 50.76 -9.27 -17.18
CA MET A 1 49.61 -9.65 -18.03
C MET A 1 48.32 -9.17 -17.36
N TYR A 2 47.87 -7.96 -17.65
CA TYR A 2 46.60 -7.43 -17.13
C TYR A 2 45.49 -7.80 -18.11
N LYS A 3 44.59 -8.71 -17.72
CA LYS A 3 43.39 -9.00 -18.51
C LYS A 3 42.53 -7.74 -18.58
N ASN A 4 42.19 -7.34 -19.80
CA ASN A 4 41.28 -6.24 -20.12
C ASN A 4 39.98 -6.36 -19.31
N LYS A 5 39.78 -5.40 -18.40
CA LYS A 5 38.66 -5.33 -17.45
C LYS A 5 37.43 -4.66 -18.10
N LYS A 6 37.18 -4.91 -19.40
CA LYS A 6 36.27 -4.10 -20.25
C LYS A 6 35.10 -4.86 -20.92
N ASP A 7 34.90 -6.14 -20.61
CA ASP A 7 33.90 -6.98 -21.29
C ASP A 7 32.68 -7.39 -20.43
N SER A 8 32.56 -6.80 -19.24
CA SER A 8 31.37 -6.98 -18.41
C SER A 8 30.90 -5.66 -17.80
N VAL A 9 29.59 -5.55 -17.61
CA VAL A 9 28.94 -4.41 -16.96
C VAL A 9 28.37 -4.89 -15.64
N LEU A 10 28.71 -4.21 -14.56
CA LEU A 10 28.13 -4.50 -13.25
C LEU A 10 26.74 -3.87 -13.18
N VAL A 11 25.75 -4.64 -12.76
CA VAL A 11 24.38 -4.18 -12.53
C VAL A 11 23.87 -4.68 -11.18
N HIS A 12 22.89 -3.99 -10.62
CA HIS A 12 22.21 -4.37 -9.40
C HIS A 12 20.77 -4.76 -9.73
N LEU A 13 20.39 -6.00 -9.40
CA LEU A 13 19.09 -6.57 -9.71
C LEU A 13 18.31 -6.86 -8.43
N ARG A 14 16.98 -6.68 -8.50
CA ARG A 14 16.06 -7.18 -7.49
C ARG A 14 15.26 -8.35 -8.05
N ILE A 15 15.41 -9.52 -7.45
CA ILE A 15 14.63 -10.72 -7.79
C ILE A 15 13.71 -11.04 -6.62
N GLN A 16 12.43 -11.27 -6.89
CA GLN A 16 11.39 -11.53 -5.89
C GLN A 16 10.57 -12.75 -6.28
N ALA A 17 10.23 -13.59 -5.31
CA ALA A 17 9.25 -14.65 -5.48
C ALA A 17 7.84 -14.11 -5.28
N GLU A 18 6.95 -14.45 -6.20
CA GLU A 18 5.52 -14.13 -6.17
C GLU A 18 4.70 -15.36 -6.52
N GLU A 19 3.45 -15.36 -6.07
CA GLU A 19 2.49 -16.41 -6.42
C GLU A 19 1.88 -16.08 -7.79
N ALA A 20 1.94 -17.05 -8.70
CA ALA A 20 1.26 -16.99 -9.98
C ALA A 20 -0.24 -17.28 -9.80
N VAL A 21 -1.03 -17.02 -10.84
CA VAL A 21 -2.49 -17.24 -10.84
C VAL A 21 -2.86 -18.71 -10.56
N ASP A 22 -1.96 -19.65 -10.85
CA ASP A 22 -2.13 -21.08 -10.61
C ASP A 22 -1.65 -21.54 -9.21
N GLY A 23 -1.29 -20.61 -8.32
CA GLY A 23 -0.78 -20.89 -6.98
C GLY A 23 0.68 -21.32 -6.92
N LYS A 24 1.39 -21.37 -8.06
CA LYS A 24 2.83 -21.70 -8.07
C LYS A 24 3.65 -20.47 -7.72
N ILE A 25 4.73 -20.70 -6.97
CA ILE A 25 5.72 -19.66 -6.70
C ILE A 25 6.60 -19.49 -7.94
N ILE A 26 6.52 -18.32 -8.56
CA ILE A 26 7.35 -17.89 -9.69
C ILE A 26 8.34 -16.80 -9.23
N GLN A 27 9.44 -16.68 -9.95
CA GLN A 27 10.44 -15.64 -9.69
C GLN A 27 10.27 -14.53 -10.71
N LYS A 28 10.30 -13.29 -10.22
CA LYS A 28 10.23 -12.08 -11.03
C LYS A 28 11.46 -11.21 -10.80
N ILE A 29 12.01 -10.66 -11.87
CA ILE A 29 12.96 -9.56 -11.81
C ILE A 29 12.18 -8.26 -11.77
N LYS A 30 12.34 -7.51 -10.68
CA LYS A 30 11.60 -6.26 -10.46
C LYS A 30 12.33 -5.07 -11.03
N THR A 31 13.59 -4.93 -10.63
CA THR A 31 14.36 -3.73 -10.97
C THR A 31 15.77 -4.07 -11.43
N ILE A 32 16.31 -3.19 -12.25
CA ILE A 32 17.71 -3.14 -12.66
C ILE A 32 18.27 -1.76 -12.35
N ARG A 33 19.53 -1.71 -11.93
CA ARG A 33 20.30 -0.47 -11.78
C ARG A 33 21.71 -0.69 -12.30
N PRO A 34 22.13 0.01 -13.37
CA PRO A 34 23.51 -0.01 -13.82
C PRO A 34 24.44 0.50 -12.70
N ASP A 35 25.60 -0.14 -12.54
CA ASP A 35 26.61 0.37 -11.61
C ASP A 35 27.13 1.73 -12.10
N GLY A 36 27.24 2.70 -11.18
CA GLY A 36 27.55 4.10 -11.51
C GLY A 36 26.32 5.00 -11.72
N ARG A 37 25.11 4.44 -11.81
CA ARG A 37 23.86 5.23 -11.75
C ARG A 37 23.20 5.11 -10.37
N GLU A 38 22.62 6.22 -9.91
CA GLU A 38 21.91 6.29 -8.62
C GLU A 38 20.52 5.66 -8.71
N ASN A 39 19.86 5.86 -9.84
CA ASN A 39 18.45 5.53 -10.03
C ASN A 39 18.23 4.05 -10.33
N LYS A 40 17.15 3.48 -9.80
CA LYS A 40 16.70 2.12 -10.12
C LYS A 40 15.62 2.21 -11.19
N TYR A 41 15.51 1.19 -12.03
CA TYR A 41 14.55 1.15 -13.12
C TYR A 41 13.68 -0.10 -13.03
N LEU A 42 12.40 0.02 -13.31
CA LEU A 42 11.39 -1.04 -13.16
C LEU A 42 11.19 -1.77 -14.50
N PHE A 43 11.16 -3.10 -14.46
CA PHE A 43 10.68 -3.88 -15.59
C PHE A 43 9.14 -3.80 -15.68
N PRO A 44 8.55 -3.56 -16.87
CA PRO A 44 7.09 -3.61 -17.06
C PRO A 44 6.51 -4.91 -16.54
N VAL A 45 5.31 -4.87 -15.96
CA VAL A 45 4.71 -6.00 -15.21
C VAL A 45 4.63 -7.28 -16.06
N GLU A 46 4.30 -7.11 -17.33
CA GLU A 46 4.23 -8.14 -18.38
C GLU A 46 5.59 -8.78 -18.71
N PHE A 47 6.69 -8.12 -18.36
CA PHE A 47 8.06 -8.56 -18.62
C PHE A 47 8.82 -8.94 -17.36
N GLN A 48 8.20 -8.93 -16.18
CA GLN A 48 8.92 -9.21 -14.93
C GLN A 48 9.24 -10.69 -14.71
N GLU A 49 8.54 -11.63 -15.35
CA GLU A 49 8.78 -13.05 -15.11
C GLU A 49 10.18 -13.48 -15.57
N LEU A 50 10.90 -14.21 -14.72
CA LEU A 50 12.29 -14.56 -14.98
C LEU A 50 12.46 -15.54 -16.16
N ASN A 51 11.39 -16.25 -16.54
CA ASN A 51 11.35 -17.09 -17.75
C ASN A 51 11.49 -16.25 -19.04
N LEU A 52 11.14 -14.96 -19.03
CA LEU A 52 11.30 -14.04 -20.15
C LEU A 52 12.74 -13.49 -20.28
N HIS A 53 13.63 -13.89 -19.36
CA HIS A 53 15.01 -13.44 -19.23
C HIS A 53 15.96 -14.64 -19.24
N GLU A 54 15.84 -15.49 -20.26
CA GLU A 54 16.58 -16.76 -20.36
C GLU A 54 18.10 -16.56 -20.26
N GLU A 55 18.60 -15.47 -20.82
CA GLU A 55 20.01 -15.08 -20.83
C GLU A 55 20.51 -14.76 -19.42
N LEU A 56 19.72 -14.05 -18.61
CA LEU A 56 20.08 -13.79 -17.20
C LEU A 56 20.10 -15.07 -16.38
N VAL A 57 19.17 -15.99 -16.63
CA VAL A 57 19.12 -17.27 -15.91
C VAL A 57 20.35 -18.13 -16.25
N THR A 58 21.06 -17.91 -17.36
CA THR A 58 22.32 -18.61 -17.63
C THR A 58 23.42 -18.27 -16.61
N ILE A 59 23.36 -17.09 -15.99
CA ILE A 59 24.37 -16.59 -15.06
C ILE A 59 24.31 -17.38 -13.74
N ASN A 60 25.41 -18.04 -13.39
CA ASN A 60 25.49 -18.92 -12.21
C ASN A 60 25.07 -18.24 -10.89
N LYS A 61 25.36 -16.94 -10.75
CA LYS A 61 24.95 -16.16 -9.59
C LYS A 61 23.43 -16.09 -9.48
N ILE A 62 22.74 -15.80 -10.60
CA ILE A 62 21.27 -15.75 -10.68
C ILE A 62 20.67 -17.13 -10.42
N LYS A 63 21.21 -18.21 -11.01
CA LYS A 63 20.77 -19.59 -10.73
C LYS A 63 20.80 -19.93 -9.24
N LYS A 64 21.87 -19.57 -8.53
CA LYS A 64 22.02 -19.82 -7.08
C LYS A 64 20.99 -19.04 -6.27
N ILE A 65 20.67 -17.81 -6.69
CA ILE A 65 19.72 -16.94 -6.00
C ILE A 65 18.30 -17.46 -6.18
N CYS A 66 17.91 -17.82 -7.40
CA CYS A 66 16.61 -18.46 -7.66
C CYS A 66 16.42 -19.72 -6.81
N LYS A 67 17.46 -20.54 -6.65
CA LYS A 67 17.41 -21.71 -5.73
C LYS A 67 17.29 -21.34 -4.25
N SER A 68 17.70 -20.14 -3.86
CA SER A 68 17.70 -19.67 -2.47
C SER A 68 16.41 -18.97 -2.05
N ILE A 69 15.66 -18.42 -3.01
CA ILE A 69 14.36 -17.77 -2.78
C ILE A 69 13.29 -18.86 -2.85
N LYS A 70 12.73 -19.24 -1.71
CA LYS A 70 11.87 -20.43 -1.58
C LYS A 70 10.43 -20.11 -1.20
N LYS A 71 10.18 -18.94 -0.61
CA LYS A 71 8.85 -18.55 -0.13
C LYS A 71 8.32 -17.36 -0.91
N CYS A 72 7.00 -17.31 -1.11
CA CYS A 72 6.33 -16.16 -1.67
C CYS A 72 6.66 -14.89 -0.84
N GLY A 73 6.93 -13.78 -1.51
CA GLY A 73 7.34 -12.51 -0.90
C GLY A 73 8.83 -12.39 -0.58
N GLU A 74 9.62 -13.48 -0.59
CA GLU A 74 11.07 -13.37 -0.43
C GLU A 74 11.71 -12.67 -1.63
N PHE A 75 12.65 -11.78 -1.36
CA PHE A 75 13.41 -11.09 -2.39
C PHE A 75 14.90 -11.02 -2.06
N ARG A 76 15.74 -10.81 -3.09
CA ARG A 76 17.17 -10.54 -2.95
C ARG A 76 17.57 -9.38 -3.86
N ASN A 77 18.31 -8.44 -3.30
CA ASN A 77 19.02 -7.41 -4.05
C ASN A 77 20.46 -7.88 -4.24
N ILE A 78 20.92 -7.93 -5.49
CA ILE A 78 22.19 -8.55 -5.85
C ILE A 78 22.95 -7.70 -6.84
N SER A 79 24.27 -7.67 -6.73
CA SER A 79 25.14 -7.13 -7.78
C SER A 79 25.59 -8.28 -8.69
N VAL A 80 25.46 -8.14 -10.00
CA VAL A 80 25.78 -9.17 -10.99
C VAL A 80 26.62 -8.54 -12.08
N GLU A 81 27.76 -9.15 -12.41
CA GLU A 81 28.52 -8.79 -13.60
C GLU A 81 27.86 -9.47 -14.81
N LEU A 82 27.29 -8.66 -15.71
CA LEU A 82 26.74 -9.12 -16.97
C LEU A 82 27.84 -9.12 -18.03
N PRO A 83 28.10 -10.26 -18.71
CA PRO A 83 28.87 -10.26 -19.95
C PRO A 83 28.28 -9.29 -20.96
N ARG A 84 29.11 -8.65 -21.78
CA ARG A 84 28.67 -7.59 -22.71
C ARG A 84 27.54 -8.01 -23.65
N GLU A 85 27.55 -9.26 -24.11
CA GLU A 85 26.49 -9.83 -24.95
C GLU A 85 25.12 -9.81 -24.25
N ILE A 86 25.09 -10.17 -22.96
CA ILE A 86 23.86 -10.13 -22.15
C ILE A 86 23.54 -8.68 -21.78
N ALA A 87 24.54 -7.88 -21.43
CA ALA A 87 24.34 -6.48 -21.05
C ALA A 87 23.63 -5.68 -22.16
N ASN A 88 23.98 -5.90 -23.42
CA ASN A 88 23.36 -5.23 -24.58
C ASN A 88 21.86 -5.53 -24.75
N LEU A 89 21.32 -6.57 -24.09
CA LEU A 89 19.88 -6.87 -24.09
C LEU A 89 19.10 -6.04 -23.05
N TYR A 90 19.82 -5.52 -22.05
CA TYR A 90 19.25 -4.83 -20.89
C TYR A 90 19.66 -3.36 -20.81
N LEU A 91 20.68 -2.97 -21.58
CA LEU A 91 21.31 -1.66 -21.57
C LEU A 91 21.63 -1.29 -23.02
N ASP A 92 21.38 -0.04 -23.39
CA ASP A 92 21.79 0.50 -24.68
C ASP A 92 23.28 0.94 -24.68
N SER A 93 23.71 1.62 -25.74
CA SER A 93 25.06 2.15 -25.88
C SER A 93 25.47 3.13 -24.77
N ASP A 94 24.49 3.83 -24.20
CA ASP A 94 24.65 4.89 -23.21
C ASP A 94 24.40 4.36 -21.78
N LEU A 95 24.25 3.03 -21.65
CA LEU A 95 23.95 2.32 -20.41
C LEU A 95 22.59 2.70 -19.82
N ASP A 96 21.67 3.17 -20.66
CA ASP A 96 20.28 3.38 -20.28
C ASP A 96 19.54 2.03 -20.26
N PRO A 97 18.80 1.71 -19.19
CA PRO A 97 18.08 0.45 -19.11
C PRO A 97 16.97 0.33 -20.14
N VAL A 98 17.10 -0.69 -20.98
CA VAL A 98 16.16 -1.04 -22.04
C VAL A 98 15.82 -2.52 -21.97
N PHE A 99 14.63 -2.91 -22.41
CA PHE A 99 14.29 -4.32 -22.59
C PHE A 99 13.25 -4.47 -23.69
N LYS A 100 13.51 -5.34 -24.68
CA LYS A 100 12.62 -5.58 -25.84
C LYS A 100 12.13 -4.27 -26.50
N ASP A 101 13.05 -3.34 -26.72
CA ASP A 101 12.82 -2.01 -27.32
C ASP A 101 12.03 -1.01 -26.47
N TYR A 102 11.79 -1.31 -25.19
CA TYR A 102 11.22 -0.37 -24.22
C TYR A 102 12.28 0.18 -23.28
N TYR A 103 12.33 1.50 -23.12
CA TYR A 103 13.05 2.12 -22.02
C TYR A 103 12.32 1.86 -20.71
N LEU A 104 13.08 1.48 -19.67
CA LEU A 104 12.52 1.17 -18.37
C LEU A 104 12.18 2.44 -17.59
N GLU A 105 11.08 2.39 -16.84
CA GLU A 105 10.66 3.53 -16.01
C GLU A 105 11.58 3.66 -14.79
N GLU A 106 12.05 4.87 -14.54
CA GLU A 106 12.79 5.18 -13.33
C GLU A 106 11.90 5.03 -12.10
N VAL A 107 12.35 4.22 -11.15
CA VAL A 107 11.78 4.18 -9.81
C VAL A 107 12.18 5.47 -9.12
N VAL A 108 11.30 6.46 -9.22
CA VAL A 108 11.35 7.65 -8.38
C VAL A 108 10.95 7.19 -6.99
N GLU A 109 11.94 6.74 -6.21
CA GLU A 109 11.77 6.71 -4.76
C GLU A 109 11.39 8.15 -4.40
N LYS A 110 10.19 8.37 -3.85
CA LYS A 110 9.81 9.67 -3.31
C LYS A 110 10.75 9.92 -2.12
N ILE A 111 11.95 10.39 -2.40
CA ILE A 111 12.91 10.80 -1.38
C ILE A 111 12.27 12.05 -0.76
N ASN A 112 11.71 11.87 0.43
CA ASN A 112 11.61 12.94 1.41
C ASN A 112 13.05 13.40 1.68
N LYS A 113 13.58 14.29 0.83
CA LYS A 113 14.85 14.95 1.08
C LYS A 113 14.65 15.78 2.34
N ILE A 114 15.08 15.27 3.48
CA ILE A 114 15.36 16.09 4.65
C ILE A 114 16.63 16.85 4.26
N PRO A 115 16.60 18.18 4.10
CA PRO A 115 17.80 18.94 3.84
C PRO A 115 18.69 18.81 5.09
N GLU A 116 19.96 18.46 4.89
CA GLU A 116 20.95 18.60 5.94
C GLU A 116 21.10 20.09 6.26
N THR A 117 20.59 20.52 7.43
CA THR A 117 21.13 21.53 8.38
C THR A 117 20.01 22.06 9.31
N PRO A 118 20.35 22.78 10.40
CA PRO A 118 20.36 22.35 11.79
C PRO A 118 19.02 22.56 12.53
N SER A 119 18.89 21.93 13.70
CA SER A 119 17.74 21.96 14.64
C SER A 119 16.41 21.43 14.07
N LEU A 120 16.13 20.16 14.35
CA LEU A 120 14.86 19.50 14.04
C LEU A 120 13.78 20.00 15.02
N ASP A 121 12.85 20.82 14.53
CA ASP A 121 11.52 20.91 15.12
C ASP A 121 10.75 19.62 14.78
N ILE A 122 10.93 18.63 15.65
CA ILE A 122 10.29 17.31 15.62
C ILE A 122 8.77 17.36 15.30
N PRO A 123 7.99 18.36 15.76
CA PRO A 123 6.56 18.43 15.45
C PRO A 123 6.23 18.53 13.95
N GLU A 124 7.01 19.28 13.17
CA GLU A 124 6.71 19.52 11.75
C GLU A 124 7.01 18.28 10.89
N ILE A 125 8.01 17.48 11.29
CA ILE A 125 8.37 16.23 10.62
C ILE A 125 7.29 15.18 10.88
N ILE A 126 6.79 15.08 12.11
CA ILE A 126 5.67 14.19 12.45
C ILE A 126 4.45 14.58 11.60
N ARG A 127 4.14 15.89 11.49
CA ARG A 127 3.03 16.37 10.66
C ARG A 127 3.16 15.93 9.20
N LYS A 128 4.34 16.11 8.61
CA LYS A 128 4.61 15.74 7.21
C LYS A 128 4.54 14.23 6.96
N ILE A 129 4.97 13.42 7.92
CA ILE A 129 4.87 11.95 7.84
C ILE A 129 3.41 11.51 7.89
N VAL A 130 2.62 12.09 8.81
CA VAL A 130 1.17 11.81 8.92
C VAL A 130 0.45 12.19 7.63
N GLU A 131 0.72 13.37 7.05
CA GLU A 131 0.13 13.82 5.78
C GLU A 131 0.51 12.90 4.61
N THR A 132 1.76 12.42 4.55
CA THR A 132 2.24 11.54 3.47
C THR A 132 1.63 10.13 3.56
N LEU A 133 1.45 9.61 4.77
CA LEU A 133 0.81 8.30 5.00
C LEU A 133 -0.70 8.35 4.72
N SER A 134 -1.36 9.46 5.01
CA SER A 134 -2.78 9.65 4.71
C SER A 134 -3.06 9.83 3.21
N SER A 135 -2.10 10.32 2.43
CA SER A 135 -2.29 10.64 1.00
C SER A 135 -2.09 9.47 0.02
N ASN A 136 -1.46 8.36 0.46
CA ASN A 136 -1.17 7.20 -0.40
C ASN A 136 -2.15 6.02 -0.21
N ARG A 137 -3.16 6.13 0.67
CA ARG A 137 -4.23 5.12 0.72
C ARG A 137 -5.19 5.35 -0.44
N PRO A 138 -5.60 4.32 -1.20
CA PRO A 138 -6.72 4.45 -2.12
C PRO A 138 -7.90 4.97 -1.30
N GLN A 139 -8.35 6.18 -1.60
CA GLN A 139 -9.56 6.75 -0.99
C GLN A 139 -10.70 5.81 -1.40
N LEU A 140 -11.13 4.95 -0.47
CA LEU A 140 -12.33 4.13 -0.66
C LEU A 140 -13.46 5.08 -1.00
N SER A 141 -14.03 4.94 -2.20
CA SER A 141 -15.13 5.80 -2.59
C SER A 141 -16.34 5.48 -1.72
N PHE A 142 -17.21 6.47 -1.46
CA PHE A 142 -18.46 6.21 -0.74
C PHE A 142 -19.29 5.10 -1.41
N TYR A 143 -19.17 4.94 -2.73
CA TYR A 143 -19.80 3.87 -3.49
C TYR A 143 -19.26 2.48 -3.08
N ASP A 144 -17.94 2.32 -2.92
CA ASP A 144 -17.32 1.06 -2.51
C ASP A 144 -17.71 0.70 -1.07
N ILE A 145 -17.83 1.70 -0.20
CA ILE A 145 -18.20 1.51 1.20
C ILE A 145 -19.66 1.03 1.30
N THR A 146 -20.61 1.73 0.68
CA THR A 146 -22.04 1.37 0.80
C THR A 146 -22.37 0.05 0.12
N LYS A 147 -21.63 -0.38 -0.92
CA LYS A 147 -21.88 -1.64 -1.63
C LYS A 147 -21.31 -2.86 -0.91
N ASN A 148 -20.16 -2.71 -0.24
CA ASN A 148 -19.41 -3.85 0.29
C ASN A 148 -19.50 -4.01 1.81
N PHE A 149 -20.04 -3.02 2.53
CA PHE A 149 -20.42 -3.19 3.94
C PHE A 149 -21.57 -4.19 4.04
N ILE A 150 -21.38 -5.21 4.88
CA ILE A 150 -22.44 -6.19 5.18
C ILE A 150 -23.17 -5.69 6.42
N LEU A 151 -23.88 -4.57 6.29
CA LEU A 151 -24.56 -3.89 7.38
C LEU A 151 -25.87 -3.27 6.89
N ASP A 152 -26.97 -3.56 7.59
CA ASP A 152 -28.27 -2.94 7.32
C ASP A 152 -28.32 -1.50 7.87
N ASN A 153 -29.14 -0.64 7.26
CA ASN A 153 -29.30 0.74 7.72
C ASN A 153 -29.96 0.80 9.10
N TYR A 154 -29.41 1.59 10.02
CA TYR A 154 -30.00 1.81 11.34
C TYR A 154 -31.03 2.93 11.31
N ASN A 155 -32.25 2.65 11.78
CA ASN A 155 -33.33 3.64 11.84
C ASN A 155 -33.74 4.02 13.28
N GLY A 156 -33.07 3.45 14.28
CA GLY A 156 -33.38 3.67 15.70
C GLY A 156 -34.43 2.71 16.28
N ARG A 157 -34.89 1.71 15.51
CA ARG A 157 -35.96 0.77 15.93
C ARG A 157 -35.72 -0.69 15.54
N ASN A 158 -34.75 -0.95 14.66
CA ASN A 158 -34.56 -2.25 14.03
C ASN A 158 -33.65 -3.20 14.83
N ASP A 159 -32.54 -2.71 15.34
CA ASP A 159 -31.53 -3.53 16.02
C ASP A 159 -31.13 -2.96 17.38
N ASN A 160 -30.50 -3.79 18.22
CA ASN A 160 -29.86 -3.29 19.43
C ASN A 160 -28.77 -2.27 19.02
N ALA A 161 -28.91 -1.03 19.48
CA ALA A 161 -28.04 0.07 19.09
C ALA A 161 -26.55 -0.19 19.38
N GLU A 162 -26.26 -0.92 20.46
CA GLU A 162 -24.89 -1.27 20.86
C GLU A 162 -24.29 -2.27 19.87
N LEU A 163 -25.01 -3.36 19.61
CA LEU A 163 -24.57 -4.42 18.71
C LEU A 163 -24.45 -3.91 17.26
N TRP A 164 -25.39 -3.09 16.82
CA TRP A 164 -25.35 -2.50 15.49
C TRP A 164 -24.13 -1.59 15.31
N LEU A 165 -23.83 -0.76 16.31
CA LEU A 165 -22.67 0.14 16.26
C LEU A 165 -21.35 -0.63 16.33
N GLU A 166 -21.28 -1.73 17.08
CA GLU A 166 -20.12 -2.62 17.09
C GLU A 166 -19.89 -3.25 15.71
N ASN A 167 -20.94 -3.74 15.05
CA ASN A 167 -20.85 -4.27 13.69
C ASN A 167 -20.38 -3.20 12.68
N PHE A 168 -20.86 -1.97 12.82
CA PHE A 168 -20.39 -0.83 12.03
C PHE A 168 -18.88 -0.56 12.23
N GLU A 169 -18.39 -0.57 13.47
CA GLU A 169 -16.98 -0.38 13.77
C GLU A 169 -16.11 -1.51 13.20
N ASN A 170 -16.57 -2.75 13.33
CA ASN A 170 -15.88 -3.92 12.78
C ASN A 170 -15.76 -3.82 11.25
N GLU A 171 -16.80 -3.36 10.56
CA GLU A 171 -16.73 -3.10 9.12
C GLU A 171 -15.77 -1.94 8.81
N CYS A 172 -15.77 -0.86 9.60
CA CYS A 172 -14.78 0.21 9.43
C CYS A 172 -13.34 -0.29 9.57
N ILE A 173 -13.08 -1.19 10.54
CA ILE A 173 -11.78 -1.82 10.72
C ILE A 173 -11.45 -2.73 9.53
N ARG A 174 -12.41 -3.53 9.03
CA ARG A 174 -12.23 -4.43 7.88
C ARG A 174 -11.82 -3.69 6.61
N PHE A 175 -12.29 -2.46 6.44
CA PHE A 175 -11.95 -1.59 5.32
C PHE A 175 -10.82 -0.59 5.62
N GLU A 176 -10.14 -0.73 6.77
CA GLU A 176 -9.05 0.15 7.19
C GLU A 176 -9.44 1.65 7.21
N ILE A 177 -10.71 1.93 7.53
CA ILE A 177 -11.23 3.29 7.67
C ILE A 177 -10.63 3.92 8.92
N ALA A 178 -10.03 5.10 8.74
CA ALA A 178 -9.46 5.86 9.82
C ALA A 178 -10.56 6.36 10.79
N GLU A 179 -10.27 6.41 12.09
CA GLU A 179 -11.24 6.72 13.14
C GLU A 179 -11.90 8.09 12.93
N GLU A 180 -11.14 9.08 12.46
CA GLU A 180 -11.62 10.43 12.12
C GLU A 180 -12.64 10.44 10.98
N LYS A 181 -12.67 9.39 10.14
CA LYS A 181 -13.62 9.24 9.03
C LYS A 181 -14.85 8.41 9.38
N MET A 182 -14.83 7.69 10.50
CA MET A 182 -15.94 6.81 10.91
C MET A 182 -17.24 7.59 11.08
N PHE A 183 -17.21 8.79 11.68
CA PHE A 183 -18.43 9.61 11.81
C PHE A 183 -18.95 10.11 10.46
N GLU A 184 -18.09 10.46 9.50
CA GLU A 184 -18.56 10.86 8.16
C GLU A 184 -19.24 9.69 7.43
N ILE A 185 -18.65 8.49 7.55
CA ILE A 185 -19.13 7.26 6.90
C ILE A 185 -20.41 6.74 7.56
N LEU A 186 -20.55 6.90 8.87
CA LEU A 186 -21.72 6.48 9.65
C LEU A 186 -23.02 6.98 8.99
N ARG A 187 -23.04 8.21 8.47
CA ARG A 187 -24.22 8.81 7.81
C ARG A 187 -24.80 7.94 6.69
N LEU A 188 -23.97 7.19 5.97
CA LEU A 188 -24.40 6.36 4.85
C LEU A 188 -25.29 5.20 5.28
N PHE A 189 -25.17 4.79 6.55
CA PHE A 189 -25.86 3.63 7.12
C PHE A 189 -26.93 4.05 8.15
N LEU A 190 -27.31 5.32 8.17
CA LEU A 190 -28.37 5.84 9.05
C LEU A 190 -29.59 6.31 8.27
N ASP A 191 -30.76 5.93 8.75
CA ASP A 191 -32.07 6.35 8.26
C ASP A 191 -32.98 6.86 9.39
N GLY A 192 -34.08 7.51 9.00
CA GLY A 192 -35.11 8.01 9.92
C GLY A 192 -34.54 8.82 11.11
N ASN A 193 -34.97 8.47 12.32
CA ASN A 193 -34.59 9.18 13.54
C ASN A 193 -33.07 9.17 13.81
N ALA A 194 -32.36 8.12 13.39
CA ALA A 194 -30.90 8.04 13.54
C ALA A 194 -30.19 9.05 12.62
N LYS A 195 -30.75 9.27 11.44
CA LYS A 195 -30.29 10.30 10.50
C LYS A 195 -30.51 11.72 11.05
N ASP A 196 -31.62 11.97 11.74
CA ASP A 196 -31.86 13.28 12.37
C ASP A 196 -30.93 13.52 13.57
N TRP A 197 -30.68 12.49 14.38
CA TRP A 197 -29.66 12.53 15.43
C TRP A 197 -28.29 12.87 14.85
N TYR A 198 -27.89 12.25 13.75
CA TYR A 198 -26.59 12.51 13.13
C TYR A 198 -26.41 13.99 12.77
N THR A 199 -27.43 14.58 12.13
CA THR A 199 -27.41 16.00 11.76
C THR A 199 -27.25 16.88 12.99
N SER A 200 -27.98 16.57 14.07
CA SER A 200 -27.93 17.30 15.33
C SER A 200 -26.58 17.13 16.05
N ALA A 201 -26.05 15.91 16.10
CA ALA A 201 -24.76 15.59 16.69
C ALA A 201 -23.61 16.27 15.94
N ARG A 202 -23.67 16.30 14.61
CA ARG A 202 -22.69 17.00 13.78
C ARG A 202 -22.64 18.51 14.06
N ILE A 203 -23.80 19.15 14.24
CA ILE A 203 -23.88 20.58 14.60
C ILE A 203 -23.32 20.81 16.02
N LYS A 204 -23.67 19.92 16.96
CA LYS A 204 -23.33 20.07 18.37
C LYS A 204 -21.84 19.85 18.68
N TYR A 205 -21.22 18.88 18.02
CA TYR A 205 -19.86 18.43 18.34
C TYR A 205 -18.82 18.79 17.26
N GLY A 206 -19.24 19.04 16.01
CA GLY A 206 -18.31 19.32 14.90
C GLY A 206 -17.54 18.08 14.43
N LEU A 207 -16.95 18.13 13.22
CA LEU A 207 -16.31 16.97 12.59
C LEU A 207 -14.96 16.55 13.22
N GLU A 208 -14.32 17.44 13.99
CA GLU A 208 -13.04 17.18 14.64
C GLU A 208 -13.19 16.47 15.99
N THR A 209 -14.42 16.20 16.43
CA THR A 209 -14.66 15.51 17.70
C THR A 209 -14.23 14.04 17.63
N PRO A 210 -13.51 13.52 18.64
CA PRO A 210 -13.12 12.11 18.70
C PRO A 210 -14.32 11.16 18.60
N TRP A 211 -14.15 10.04 17.89
CA TRP A 211 -15.19 9.05 17.66
C TRP A 211 -15.86 8.55 18.94
N VAL A 212 -15.08 8.35 20.01
CA VAL A 212 -15.58 7.91 21.32
C VAL A 212 -16.72 8.80 21.86
N ILE A 213 -16.69 10.11 21.60
CA ILE A 213 -17.75 11.03 22.04
C ILE A 213 -19.04 10.82 21.24
N PHE A 214 -18.92 10.57 19.94
CA PHE A 214 -20.05 10.24 19.08
C PHE A 214 -20.66 8.89 19.45
N LYS A 215 -19.81 7.90 19.70
CA LYS A 215 -20.21 6.57 20.18
C LYS A 215 -21.00 6.65 21.47
N ASP A 216 -20.50 7.39 22.46
CA ASP A 216 -21.20 7.58 23.73
C ASP A 216 -22.51 8.36 23.56
N SER A 217 -22.55 9.37 22.67
CA SER A 217 -23.78 10.09 22.38
C SER A 217 -24.81 9.22 21.65
N PHE A 218 -24.38 8.36 20.73
CA PHE A 218 -25.23 7.43 20.00
C PHE A 218 -25.85 6.42 20.97
N ARG A 219 -25.01 5.80 21.80
CA ARG A 219 -25.42 4.90 22.87
C ARG A 219 -26.43 5.58 23.81
N LYS A 220 -26.15 6.77 24.32
CA LYS A 220 -27.10 7.49 25.20
C LYS A 220 -28.46 7.80 24.55
N THR A 221 -28.49 7.94 23.23
CA THR A 221 -29.70 8.30 22.49
C THR A 221 -30.52 7.07 22.10
N PHE A 222 -29.84 6.00 21.70
CA PHE A 222 -30.46 4.83 21.08
C PHE A 222 -30.34 3.54 21.87
N SER A 223 -29.55 3.50 22.94
CA SER A 223 -29.62 2.38 23.87
C SER A 223 -31.04 2.28 24.40
N GLU A 224 -31.52 1.05 24.55
CA GLU A 224 -32.80 0.81 25.20
C GLU A 224 -32.72 1.39 26.61
N LYS A 225 -33.32 2.57 26.81
CA LYS A 225 -33.80 2.95 28.13
C LYS A 225 -35.00 2.06 28.41
N GLY A 226 -34.73 0.80 28.71
CA GLY A 226 -35.70 -0.07 29.34
C GLY A 226 -36.28 0.70 30.52
N TRP A 227 -37.61 0.80 30.58
CA TRP A 227 -38.31 1.32 31.73
C TRP A 227 -38.12 0.34 32.90
N SER A 228 -36.93 0.35 33.51
CA SER A 228 -36.65 -0.31 34.78
C SER A 228 -36.67 0.67 35.96
N SER A 229 -37.01 1.94 35.73
CA SER A 229 -37.18 2.97 36.79
C SER A 229 -38.63 3.40 37.01
N ALA A 230 -39.62 2.63 36.56
CA ALA A 230 -41.03 2.87 36.82
C ALA A 230 -41.75 1.63 37.36
N ARG A 231 -41.12 0.92 38.31
CA ARG A 231 -41.78 -0.09 39.12
C ARG A 231 -41.32 -0.03 40.56
#